data_AF-L1I767-F1
#
_entry.id   AF-L1I767-F1
#
_cell.length_a   1.000
_cell.length_b   1.000
_cell.length_c   1.000
_cell.angle_alpha   90.00
_cell.angle_beta   90.00
_cell.angle_gamma   90.00
#
_symmetry.space_group_name_H-M   'P 1'
#
loop_
_entity.id
_entity.type
_entity.pdbx_description
1 polymer ?
#
loop_
_entity_poly.entity_id
_entity_poly.type
_entity_poly.pdbx_seq_one_letter_code
_entity_poly.pdbx_strand_id
1 'polypeptide(L)'
;ASRTFVVNGQFPHLCEEFLAPAAAVKFFRVCWARRQLSWREFDTQVIGGGAEDKLEKGSIREIFLRDWKELGLPAAPAADLELVFASSSSWEFLRDRRLWLGEDLAGDEDRRLLV
;
A
#
# COMPACT_ATOMS: atom_id res chain seq x y z
N ALA A 1 13.09 -40.79 -7.62
CA ALA A 1 11.99 -40.02 -6.99
C ALA A 1 11.86 -38.68 -7.71
N SER A 2 10.67 -38.32 -8.19
CA SER A 2 10.41 -37.00 -8.80
C SER A 2 10.31 -35.94 -7.70
N ARG A 3 10.87 -34.74 -7.93
CA ARG A 3 10.77 -33.60 -7.01
C ARG A 3 9.77 -32.58 -7.56
N THR A 4 8.80 -32.21 -6.73
CA THR A 4 7.83 -31.15 -7.02
C THR A 4 8.28 -29.87 -6.33
N PHE A 5 8.25 -28.75 -7.06
CA PHE A 5 8.52 -27.42 -6.53
C PHE A 5 7.25 -26.59 -6.57
N VAL A 6 7.03 -25.76 -5.55
CA VAL A 6 5.97 -24.75 -5.50
C VAL A 6 6.65 -23.39 -5.59
N VAL A 7 6.23 -22.58 -6.55
CA VAL A 7 6.77 -21.24 -6.78
C VAL A 7 5.63 -20.24 -6.70
N ASN A 8 5.86 -19.12 -6.02
CA ASN A 8 4.97 -17.97 -6.10
C ASN A 8 5.22 -17.25 -7.42
N GLY A 9 4.28 -17.38 -8.38
CA GLY A 9 4.41 -16.76 -9.70
C GLY A 9 4.29 -15.24 -9.70
N GLN A 10 3.67 -14.63 -8.69
CA GLN A 10 3.50 -13.18 -8.60
C GLN A 10 4.76 -12.47 -8.10
N PHE A 11 5.55 -13.13 -7.24
CA PHE A 11 6.72 -12.51 -6.62
C PHE A 11 7.79 -12.07 -7.64
N PRO A 12 8.17 -12.88 -8.66
CA PRO A 12 9.08 -12.41 -9.71
C PRO A 12 8.58 -11.18 -10.46
N HIS A 13 7.27 -11.10 -10.74
CA HIS A 13 6.68 -9.95 -11.42
C HIS A 13 6.75 -8.68 -10.56
N LEU A 14 6.43 -8.76 -9.27
CA LEU A 14 6.60 -7.64 -8.34
C LEU A 14 8.07 -7.18 -8.27
N CYS A 15 9.03 -8.11 -8.22
CA CYS A 15 10.44 -7.76 -8.25
C CYS A 15 10.81 -7.01 -9.53
N GLU A 16 10.30 -7.41 -10.69
CA GLU A 16 10.54 -6.73 -11.96
C GLU A 16 10.02 -5.28 -11.93
N GLU A 17 8.81 -5.06 -11.42
CA GLU A 17 8.23 -3.72 -11.32
C GLU A 17 8.95 -2.82 -10.33
N PHE A 18 9.21 -3.30 -9.11
CA PHE A 18 9.81 -2.50 -8.04
C PHE A 18 11.31 -2.26 -8.21
N LEU A 19 12.01 -3.12 -8.97
CA LEU A 19 13.45 -2.99 -9.22
C LEU A 19 13.77 -2.44 -10.61
N ALA A 20 12.76 -2.09 -11.41
CA ALA A 20 12.98 -1.46 -12.71
C ALA A 20 13.78 -0.15 -12.54
N PRO A 21 14.72 0.19 -13.45
CA PRO A 21 15.51 1.41 -13.33
C PRO A 21 14.69 2.72 -13.26
N ALA A 22 13.48 2.70 -13.82
CA ALA A 22 12.55 3.83 -13.79
C ALA A 22 11.57 3.79 -12.60
N ALA A 23 11.58 2.73 -11.79
CA ALA A 23 10.70 2.60 -10.64
C ALA A 23 11.07 3.64 -9.58
N ALA A 24 10.06 4.37 -9.11
CA ALA A 24 10.21 5.34 -8.03
C ALA A 24 9.06 5.15 -7.03
N VAL A 25 9.41 4.70 -5.82
CA VAL A 25 8.45 4.61 -4.72
C VAL A 25 8.47 5.94 -3.95
N LYS A 26 7.30 6.54 -3.75
CA LYS A 26 7.13 7.69 -2.87
C LYS A 26 6.55 7.22 -1.55
N PHE A 27 7.30 7.42 -0.47
CA PHE A 27 6.85 7.10 0.87
C PHE A 27 6.21 8.32 1.53
N PHE A 28 5.05 8.13 2.15
CA PHE A 28 4.36 9.16 2.92
C PHE A 28 4.07 8.66 4.33
N ARG A 29 4.36 9.49 5.34
CA ARG A 29 3.86 9.30 6.69
C ARG A 29 2.59 10.11 6.85
N VAL A 30 1.47 9.44 7.07
CA VAL A 30 0.16 10.05 7.31
C VAL A 30 -0.24 9.79 8.75
N CYS A 31 -0.76 10.81 9.43
CA CYS A 31 -1.15 10.72 10.83
C CYS A 31 -2.55 11.30 11.03
N TRP A 32 -3.32 10.65 11.89
CA TRP A 32 -4.66 11.10 12.27
C TRP A 32 -4.95 10.67 13.71
N ALA A 33 -5.98 11.27 14.33
CA ALA A 33 -6.43 10.82 15.64
C ALA A 33 -7.30 9.56 15.48
N ARG A 34 -7.00 8.47 16.19
CA ARG A 34 -7.76 7.21 16.11
C ARG A 34 -9.26 7.37 16.42
N ARG A 35 -9.63 8.38 17.20
CA ARG A 35 -11.04 8.73 17.49
C ARG A 35 -11.80 9.34 16.30
N GLN A 36 -11.09 9.82 15.29
CA GLN A 36 -11.67 10.42 14.08
C GLN A 36 -11.77 9.40 12.94
N LEU A 37 -10.85 8.43 12.89
CA LEU A 37 -10.75 7.45 11.82
C LEU A 37 -10.06 6.19 12.36
N SER A 38 -10.73 5.05 12.27
CA SER A 38 -10.10 3.75 12.55
C SER A 38 -9.22 3.32 11.38
N TRP A 39 -8.32 2.35 11.61
CA TRP A 39 -7.50 1.77 10.54
C TRP A 39 -8.33 1.16 9.41
N ARG A 40 -9.45 0.51 9.76
CA ARG A 40 -10.37 -0.06 8.77
C ARG A 40 -11.02 1.04 7.93
N GLU A 41 -11.49 2.11 8.56
CA GLU A 41 -12.10 3.23 7.81
C GLU A 41 -11.06 3.97 6.96
N PHE A 42 -9.81 4.10 7.44
CA PHE A 42 -8.71 4.62 6.65
C PHE A 42 -8.48 3.77 5.39
N ASP A 43 -8.38 2.45 5.55
CA ASP A 43 -8.20 1.54 4.42
C ASP A 43 -9.38 1.62 3.44
N THR A 44 -10.62 1.48 3.91
CA THR A 44 -11.79 1.40 3.01
C THR A 44 -12.22 2.74 2.44
N GLN A 45 -12.21 3.81 3.23
CA GLN A 45 -12.77 5.11 2.83
C GLN A 45 -11.73 6.06 2.25
N VAL A 46 -10.48 6.02 2.75
CA VAL A 46 -9.41 6.92 2.28
C VAL A 46 -8.60 6.27 1.18
N ILE A 47 -8.10 5.05 1.40
CA ILE A 47 -7.28 4.35 0.40
C ILE A 47 -8.16 3.75 -0.70
N GLY A 48 -9.28 3.12 -0.31
CA GLY A 48 -10.11 2.32 -1.19
C GLY A 48 -9.72 0.83 -1.18
N GLY A 49 -9.19 0.34 -0.06
CA GLY A 49 -8.97 -1.09 0.19
C GLY A 49 -10.29 -1.80 0.51
N GLY A 50 -10.61 -2.88 -0.19
CA GLY A 50 -11.85 -3.63 0.01
C GLY A 50 -12.15 -4.61 -1.12
N ALA A 51 -12.87 -5.69 -0.81
CA ALA A 51 -13.23 -6.76 -1.74
C ALA A 51 -14.59 -6.55 -2.46
N GLU A 52 -15.22 -5.38 -2.29
CA GLU A 52 -16.49 -5.08 -2.95
C GLU A 52 -16.24 -4.33 -4.25
N ASP A 53 -16.95 -4.70 -5.31
CA ASP A 53 -16.79 -4.24 -6.71
C ASP A 53 -16.92 -2.71 -6.92
N LYS A 54 -17.09 -1.93 -5.84
CA LYS A 54 -17.15 -0.48 -5.87
C LYS A 54 -16.24 0.11 -4.79
N LEU A 55 -15.20 0.79 -5.25
CA LEU A 55 -14.37 1.66 -4.42
C LEU A 55 -15.22 2.79 -3.82
N GLU A 56 -14.91 3.19 -2.59
CA GLU A 56 -15.57 4.34 -1.97
C GLU A 56 -15.34 5.59 -2.82
N LYS A 57 -16.39 6.38 -3.06
CA LYS A 57 -16.31 7.56 -3.92
C LYS A 57 -15.39 8.60 -3.27
N GLY A 58 -14.38 9.05 -4.01
CA GLY A 58 -13.38 9.98 -3.48
C GLY A 58 -12.26 9.32 -2.69
N SER A 59 -12.25 7.99 -2.56
CA SER A 59 -11.05 7.28 -2.13
C SER A 59 -9.93 7.44 -3.15
N ILE A 60 -8.68 7.31 -2.70
CA ILE A 60 -7.50 7.51 -3.55
C ILE A 60 -7.52 6.57 -4.75
N ARG A 61 -7.81 5.28 -4.56
CA ARG A 61 -7.91 4.31 -5.66
C ARG A 61 -9.04 4.65 -6.64
N GLU A 62 -10.19 5.15 -6.17
CA GLU A 62 -11.28 5.60 -7.06
C GLU A 62 -10.86 6.81 -7.89
N ILE A 63 -10.18 7.79 -7.27
CA ILE A 63 -9.67 8.98 -7.95
C ILE A 63 -8.66 8.58 -9.04
N PHE A 64 -7.72 7.69 -8.73
CA PHE A 64 -6.78 7.19 -9.74
C PHE A 64 -7.49 6.47 -10.89
N LEU A 65 -8.48 5.63 -10.60
CA LEU A 65 -9.23 4.92 -11.64
C LEU A 65 -10.06 5.86 -12.51
N ARG A 66 -10.65 6.92 -11.93
CA ARG A 66 -11.45 7.92 -12.63
C ARG A 66 -10.61 8.88 -13.46
N ASP A 67 -9.55 9.42 -12.86
CA ASP A 67 -8.80 10.57 -13.36
C ASP A 67 -7.41 10.19 -13.92
N TRP A 68 -7.11 8.90 -14.15
CA TRP A 68 -5.78 8.42 -14.58
C TRP A 68 -5.19 9.20 -15.77
N LYS A 69 -6.02 9.59 -16.75
CA LYS A 69 -5.59 10.38 -17.91
C LYS A 69 -5.13 11.78 -17.51
N GLU A 70 -5.89 12.44 -16.63
CA GLU A 70 -5.58 13.79 -16.13
C GLU A 70 -4.34 13.77 -15.22
N LEU A 71 -4.16 12.66 -14.49
CA LEU A 71 -2.97 12.38 -13.69
C LEU A 71 -1.74 11.98 -14.53
N GLY A 72 -1.88 11.86 -15.85
CA GLY A 72 -0.80 11.55 -16.78
C GLY A 72 -0.34 10.09 -16.76
N LEU A 73 -1.17 9.17 -16.27
CA LEU A 73 -0.88 7.73 -16.31
C LEU A 73 -0.99 7.20 -17.75
N PRO A 74 -0.10 6.28 -18.17
CA PRO A 74 -0.07 5.77 -19.55
C PRO A 74 -1.24 4.85 -19.88
N ALA A 75 -1.88 4.25 -18.86
CA ALA A 75 -3.02 3.36 -19.00
C ALA A 75 -3.91 3.46 -17.75
N ALA A 76 -5.16 3.03 -17.91
CA ALA A 76 -6.05 2.81 -16.77
C ALA A 76 -5.42 1.79 -15.81
N PRO A 77 -5.44 2.02 -14.49
CA PRO A 77 -4.92 1.07 -13.52
C PRO A 77 -5.64 -0.27 -13.67
N ALA A 78 -4.90 -1.37 -13.64
CA ALA A 78 -5.52 -2.69 -13.59
C ALA A 78 -6.26 -2.86 -12.26
N ALA A 79 -7.32 -3.67 -12.24
CA ALA A 79 -8.14 -3.88 -11.04
C ALA A 79 -7.35 -4.46 -9.86
N ASP A 80 -6.25 -5.15 -10.16
CA ASP A 80 -5.30 -5.75 -9.21
C ASP A 80 -4.05 -4.89 -8.97
N LEU A 81 -3.89 -3.76 -9.67
CA LEU A 81 -2.73 -2.89 -9.48
C LEU A 81 -2.90 -2.07 -8.21
N GLU A 82 -2.11 -2.39 -7.19
CA GLU A 82 -2.03 -1.61 -5.96
C GLU A 82 -1.21 -0.33 -6.17
N LEU A 83 -1.74 0.61 -6.96
CA LEU A 83 -1.14 1.93 -7.19
C LEU A 83 -0.68 2.63 -5.91
N VAL A 84 -1.42 2.38 -4.83
CA VAL A 84 -1.10 2.83 -3.48
C VAL A 84 -1.16 1.63 -2.55
N PHE A 85 -0.04 1.40 -1.88
CA PHE A 85 0.07 0.53 -0.73
C PHE A 85 -0.03 1.38 0.55
N ALA A 86 -0.84 0.93 1.50
CA ALA A 86 -1.01 1.59 2.78
C ALA A 86 -1.00 0.54 3.90
N SER A 87 -0.33 0.86 5.00
CA SER A 87 -0.32 -0.02 6.16
C SER A 87 -1.73 -0.17 6.74
N SER A 88 -2.14 -1.39 7.06
CA SER A 88 -3.48 -1.68 7.60
C SER A 88 -3.56 -1.62 9.13
N SER A 89 -2.42 -1.43 9.80
CA SER A 89 -2.34 -1.34 11.26
C SER A 89 -1.10 -0.57 11.73
N SER A 90 -1.06 -0.24 13.02
CA SER A 90 0.13 0.36 13.65
C SER A 90 1.35 -0.55 13.59
N TRP A 91 1.15 -1.86 13.65
CA TRP A 91 2.24 -2.84 13.51
C TRP A 91 2.83 -2.83 12.10
N GLU A 92 1.97 -2.86 11.08
CA GLU A 92 2.42 -2.78 9.69
C GLU A 92 3.10 -1.46 9.38
N PHE A 93 2.58 -0.35 9.90
CA PHE A 93 3.21 0.97 9.77
C PHE A 93 4.67 0.98 10.25
N LEU A 94 4.94 0.40 11.43
CA LEU A 94 6.31 0.32 11.95
C LEU A 94 7.18 -0.64 11.14
N ARG A 95 6.63 -1.79 10.71
CA ARG A 95 7.31 -2.74 9.83
C ARG A 95 7.73 -2.07 8.52
N ASP A 96 6.80 -1.35 7.88
CA ASP A 96 6.99 -0.74 6.57
C ASP A 96 8.02 0.39 6.65
N ARG A 97 8.00 1.22 7.70
CA ARG A 97 9.04 2.22 7.95
C ARG A 97 10.43 1.60 8.05
N ARG A 98 10.57 0.53 8.82
CA ARG A 98 11.86 -0.18 8.93
C ARG A 98 12.29 -0.78 7.58
N LEU A 99 11.36 -1.38 6.84
CA LEU A 99 11.66 -2.04 5.57
C LEU A 99 12.06 -1.05 4.48
N TRP A 100 11.30 0.04 4.32
CA TRP A 100 11.45 0.98 3.20
C TRP A 100 12.45 2.10 3.49
N LEU A 101 12.57 2.52 4.76
CA LEU A 101 13.41 3.66 5.16
C LEU A 101 14.65 3.25 5.95
N GLY A 102 14.77 1.98 6.34
CA GLY A 102 15.89 1.51 7.16
C GLY A 102 15.93 2.11 8.57
N GLU A 103 14.82 2.70 9.03
CA GLU A 103 14.75 3.38 10.32
C GLU A 103 14.93 2.39 11.48
N ASP A 104 15.77 2.76 12.44
CA ASP A 104 15.82 2.05 13.71
C ASP A 104 14.60 2.43 14.54
N LEU A 105 13.82 1.42 14.87
CA LEU A 105 12.66 1.62 15.72
C LEU A 105 13.06 1.77 17.18
N ALA A 106 14.29 1.45 17.59
CA ALA A 106 14.74 1.54 18.98
C ALA A 106 14.69 2.99 19.48
N GLY A 107 13.77 3.26 20.41
CA GLY A 107 13.52 4.61 20.92
C GLY A 107 12.47 5.40 20.11
N ASP A 108 11.83 4.79 19.12
CA ASP A 108 10.77 5.44 18.34
C ASP A 108 9.52 5.68 19.21
N GLU A 109 9.10 6.94 19.29
CA GLU A 109 7.91 7.36 20.03
C GLU A 109 6.62 6.71 19.51
N ASP A 110 6.57 6.35 18.22
CA ASP A 110 5.42 5.70 17.60
C ASP A 110 5.25 4.25 18.05
N ARG A 111 6.22 3.66 18.77
CA ARG A 111 6.03 2.34 19.40
C ARG A 111 4.88 2.31 20.40
N ARG A 112 4.50 3.46 20.95
CA ARG A 112 3.31 3.59 21.81
C ARG A 112 2.01 3.22 21.09
N LEU A 113 2.00 3.16 19.76
CA LEU A 113 0.85 2.76 18.95
C LEU A 113 0.62 1.24 18.95
N LEU A 114 1.54 0.45 19.53
CA LEU A 114 1.40 -1.01 19.70
C LEU A 114 0.69 -1.41 21.00
N VAL A 115 0.36 -0.44 21.85
CA VAL A 115 -0.22 -0.62 23.19
C VAL A 115 -1.72 -0.33 23.19
#